data_AF-A0A077JM55-F1
#
_entry.id   AF-A0A077JM55-F1
#
_cell.length_a   1.000
_cell.length_b   1.000
_cell.length_c   1.000
_cell.angle_alpha   90.00
_cell.angle_beta   90.00
_cell.angle_gamma   90.00
#
_symmetry.space_group_name_H-M   'P 1'
#
loop_
_entity.id
_entity.type
_entity.pdbx_description
1 polymer ?
#
loop_
_entity_poly.entity_id
_entity_poly.type
_entity_poly.pdbx_seq_one_letter_code
_entity_poly.pdbx_strand_id
1 'polypeptide(L)'
;KDTARVLGRMFDGIEYRGYGQEVVEELARYAGVPVFNGLTDEFHPTQILADLLTMREHSGKPLQQTAYTYIGDARYNMGNSLLLIGALLGMDTRIGAPKALWPSENIIEQAHSLAEKSGARLLLTDNPQEAVRGTDFIHTDVW
;
A
#
# COMPACT_ATOMS: atom_id res chain seq x y z
N LYS A 1 6.41 -21.43 -11.87
CA LYS A 1 6.36 -21.42 -13.37
C LYS A 1 5.42 -22.46 -14.00
N ASP A 2 5.62 -23.76 -13.81
CA ASP A 2 4.84 -24.77 -14.55
C ASP A 2 3.36 -24.80 -14.16
N THR A 3 3.06 -24.65 -12.87
CA THR A 3 1.69 -24.48 -12.35
C THR A 3 0.95 -23.32 -13.03
N ALA A 4 1.62 -22.17 -13.24
CA ALA A 4 1.02 -21.01 -13.88
C ALA A 4 0.50 -21.32 -15.29
N ARG A 5 1.31 -22.04 -16.09
CA ARG A 5 0.97 -22.39 -17.47
C ARG A 5 -0.17 -23.40 -17.57
N VAL A 6 -0.27 -24.30 -16.60
CA VAL A 6 -1.38 -25.27 -16.53
C VAL A 6 -2.66 -24.54 -16.15
N LEU A 7 -2.63 -23.75 -15.07
CA LEU A 7 -3.82 -23.04 -14.59
C LEU A 7 -4.34 -22.02 -15.59
N GLY A 8 -3.47 -21.25 -16.25
CA GLY A 8 -3.90 -20.27 -17.24
C GLY A 8 -4.47 -20.84 -18.54
N ARG A 9 -4.46 -22.17 -18.71
CA ARG A 9 -5.21 -22.86 -19.78
C ARG A 9 -6.55 -23.44 -19.31
N MET A 10 -6.83 -23.36 -18.01
CA MET A 10 -8.04 -23.89 -17.38
C MET A 10 -8.94 -22.78 -16.83
N PHE A 11 -8.36 -21.65 -16.44
CA PHE A 11 -9.05 -20.53 -15.82
C PHE A 11 -8.83 -19.23 -16.58
N ASP A 12 -9.81 -18.32 -16.53
CA ASP A 12 -9.78 -17.03 -17.22
C ASP A 12 -9.09 -15.91 -16.42
N GLY A 13 -8.79 -16.16 -15.15
CA GLY A 13 -8.08 -15.25 -14.25
C GLY A 13 -7.65 -15.97 -12.98
N ILE A 14 -6.59 -15.49 -12.33
CA ILE A 14 -6.01 -16.14 -11.15
C ILE A 14 -5.78 -15.10 -10.06
N GLU A 15 -6.40 -15.29 -8.90
CA GLU A 15 -6.01 -14.56 -7.69
C GLU A 15 -4.92 -15.36 -6.96
N TYR A 16 -3.93 -14.64 -6.43
CA TYR A 16 -2.89 -15.20 -5.59
C TYR A 16 -2.79 -14.43 -4.28
N ARG A 17 -2.76 -15.20 -3.19
CA ARG A 17 -2.45 -14.74 -1.85
C ARG A 17 -1.40 -15.65 -1.24
N GLY A 18 -0.31 -15.06 -0.76
CA GLY A 18 0.80 -15.81 -0.19
C GLY A 18 1.93 -14.92 0.29
N TYR A 19 3.14 -15.46 0.29
CA TYR A 19 4.38 -14.74 0.59
C TYR A 19 5.21 -14.58 -0.69
N GLY A 20 6.09 -13.58 -0.71
CA GLY A 20 7.01 -13.26 -1.79
C GLY A 20 6.31 -12.63 -3.00
N GLN A 21 6.54 -11.33 -3.22
CA GLN A 21 6.05 -10.63 -4.40
C GLN A 21 6.58 -11.25 -5.70
N GLU A 22 7.78 -11.83 -5.69
CA GLU A 22 8.36 -12.53 -6.85
C GLU A 22 7.53 -13.74 -7.30
N VAL A 23 6.78 -14.37 -6.38
CA VAL A 23 5.95 -15.55 -6.69
C VAL A 23 4.73 -15.13 -7.51
N VAL A 24 4.04 -14.05 -7.10
CA VAL A 24 2.90 -13.53 -7.87
C VAL A 24 3.34 -12.92 -9.19
N GLU A 25 4.53 -12.32 -9.24
CA GLU A 25 5.13 -11.84 -10.49
C GLU A 25 5.51 -12.98 -11.44
N GLU A 26 6.05 -14.08 -10.91
CA GLU A 26 6.34 -15.28 -11.71
C GLU A 26 5.03 -15.89 -12.25
N LEU A 27 4.00 -15.98 -11.40
CA LEU A 27 2.66 -16.44 -11.80
C LEU A 27 2.10 -15.57 -12.94
N ALA A 28 2.11 -14.24 -12.76
CA ALA A 28 1.66 -13.28 -13.78
C ALA A 28 2.44 -13.40 -15.10
N ARG A 29 3.76 -13.59 -15.03
CA ARG A 29 4.62 -13.74 -16.21
C ARG A 29 4.29 -14.98 -17.04
N TYR A 30 3.81 -16.05 -16.43
CA TYR A 30 3.66 -17.36 -17.11
C TYR A 30 2.22 -17.86 -17.25
N ALA A 31 1.24 -17.26 -16.57
CA ALA A 31 -0.15 -17.72 -16.62
C ALA A 31 -0.80 -17.47 -17.99
N GLY A 32 -0.55 -16.32 -18.62
CA GLY A 32 -1.21 -15.96 -19.89
C GLY A 32 -2.66 -15.48 -19.75
N VAL A 33 -3.15 -15.35 -18.51
CA VAL A 33 -4.43 -14.72 -18.13
C VAL A 33 -4.18 -13.68 -17.03
N PRO A 34 -5.10 -12.74 -16.77
CA PRO A 34 -4.94 -11.77 -15.68
C PRO A 34 -4.65 -12.43 -14.34
N VAL A 35 -3.66 -11.90 -13.62
CA VAL A 35 -3.29 -12.34 -12.27
C VAL A 35 -3.48 -11.19 -11.29
N PHE A 36 -4.19 -11.45 -10.20
CA PHE A 36 -4.54 -10.47 -9.18
C PHE A 36 -3.79 -10.80 -7.88
N ASN A 37 -2.99 -9.86 -7.37
CA ASN A 37 -2.41 -9.99 -6.04
C ASN A 37 -3.48 -9.69 -4.99
N GLY A 38 -3.95 -10.72 -4.27
CA GLY A 38 -4.85 -10.55 -3.15
C GLY A 38 -4.15 -10.10 -1.88
N LEU A 39 -2.92 -10.55 -1.64
CA LEU A 39 -2.04 -10.14 -0.54
C LEU A 39 -0.66 -10.81 -0.67
N THR A 40 0.42 -10.03 -0.54
CA THR A 40 1.77 -10.51 -0.19
C THR A 40 2.30 -9.81 1.06
N ASP A 41 3.50 -10.15 1.51
CA ASP A 41 4.22 -9.45 2.58
C ASP A 41 4.66 -8.04 2.16
N GLU A 42 4.79 -7.76 0.87
CA GLU A 42 5.18 -6.45 0.34
C GLU A 42 3.99 -5.55 0.03
N PHE A 43 2.86 -6.08 -0.48
CA PHE A 43 1.72 -5.27 -0.92
C PHE A 43 0.34 -5.90 -0.68
N HIS A 44 -0.65 -5.04 -0.45
CA HIS A 44 -2.07 -5.41 -0.35
C HIS A 44 -2.96 -4.49 -1.22
N PRO A 45 -2.87 -4.57 -2.56
CA PRO A 45 -3.43 -3.56 -3.44
C PRO A 45 -4.96 -3.45 -3.37
N THR A 46 -5.66 -4.57 -3.16
CA THR A 46 -7.13 -4.60 -3.07
C THR A 46 -7.64 -3.93 -1.80
N GLN A 47 -7.01 -4.16 -0.65
CA GLN A 47 -7.35 -3.51 0.62
C GLN A 47 -7.18 -2.00 0.52
N ILE A 48 -6.09 -1.55 -0.11
CA ILE A 48 -5.85 -0.11 -0.27
C ILE A 48 -6.94 0.57 -1.09
N LEU A 49 -7.43 -0.06 -2.16
CA LEU A 49 -8.56 0.50 -2.92
C LEU A 49 -9.82 0.61 -2.06
N ALA A 50 -10.06 -0.37 -1.18
CA ALA A 50 -11.18 -0.33 -0.22
C ALA A 50 -10.99 0.79 0.83
N ASP A 51 -9.77 0.98 1.32
CA ASP A 51 -9.42 2.04 2.28
C ASP A 51 -9.66 3.42 1.66
N LEU A 52 -9.20 3.65 0.43
CA LEU A 52 -9.43 4.90 -0.29
C LEU A 52 -10.91 5.17 -0.55
N LEU A 53 -11.68 4.14 -0.93
CA LEU A 53 -13.12 4.27 -1.13
C LEU A 53 -13.79 4.72 0.18
N THR A 54 -13.45 4.06 1.28
CA THR A 54 -13.96 4.36 2.63
C THR A 54 -13.60 5.78 3.04
N MET A 55 -12.33 6.17 2.91
CA MET A 55 -11.89 7.54 3.25
C MET A 55 -12.60 8.59 2.41
N ARG A 56 -12.79 8.35 1.11
CA ARG A 56 -13.50 9.27 0.21
C ARG A 56 -14.97 9.44 0.59
N GLU A 57 -15.66 8.34 0.90
CA GLU A 57 -17.08 8.36 1.24
C GLU A 57 -17.34 8.97 2.62
N HIS A 58 -16.43 8.78 3.57
CA HIS A 58 -16.60 9.26 4.94
C HIS A 58 -15.99 10.64 5.22
N SER A 59 -15.03 11.11 4.42
CA SER A 59 -14.50 12.47 4.58
C SER A 59 -15.39 13.52 3.93
N GLY A 60 -16.11 13.16 2.86
CA GLY A 60 -16.79 14.12 1.98
C GLY A 60 -15.83 15.05 1.23
N LYS A 61 -14.52 14.79 1.31
CA LYS A 61 -13.46 15.57 0.67
C LYS A 61 -12.92 14.84 -0.55
N PRO A 62 -12.37 15.55 -1.54
CA PRO A 62 -11.46 14.94 -2.50
C PRO A 62 -10.31 14.23 -1.78
N LEU A 63 -9.83 13.12 -2.33
CA LEU A 63 -8.73 12.34 -1.72
C LEU A 63 -7.48 13.20 -1.49
N GLN A 64 -7.16 14.10 -2.41
CA GLN A 64 -6.02 15.03 -2.31
C GLN A 64 -6.09 15.98 -1.10
N GLN A 65 -7.30 16.16 -0.53
CA GLN A 65 -7.54 17.01 0.63
C GLN A 65 -7.79 16.18 1.91
N THR A 66 -7.61 14.87 1.83
CA THR A 66 -7.76 13.94 2.95
C THR A 66 -6.39 13.62 3.53
N ALA A 67 -6.26 13.77 4.85
CA ALA A 67 -5.06 13.40 5.58
C ALA A 67 -5.27 12.10 6.35
N TYR A 68 -4.32 11.17 6.28
CA TYR A 68 -4.37 9.97 7.10
C TYR A 68 -3.00 9.59 7.66
N THR A 69 -3.03 8.80 8.72
CA THR A 69 -1.84 8.28 9.40
C THR A 69 -1.96 6.79 9.57
N TYR A 70 -0.86 6.06 9.34
CA TYR A 70 -0.69 4.70 9.82
C TYR A 70 0.20 4.69 11.08
N ILE A 71 -0.27 4.05 12.16
CA ILE A 71 0.50 3.81 13.39
C ILE A 71 0.77 2.32 13.53
N GLY A 72 2.02 1.92 13.75
CA GLY A 72 2.38 0.53 14.03
C GLY A 72 3.65 0.06 13.32
N ASP A 73 3.71 -1.22 12.98
CA ASP A 73 4.81 -1.79 12.18
C ASP A 73 4.60 -1.50 10.69
N ALA A 74 5.37 -0.57 10.14
CA ALA A 74 5.22 -0.09 8.78
C ALA A 74 6.18 -0.76 7.77
N ARG A 75 6.90 -1.83 8.15
CA ARG A 75 7.88 -2.50 7.27
C ARG A 75 7.26 -3.26 6.11
N TYR A 76 6.03 -3.72 6.29
CA TYR A 76 5.39 -4.71 5.42
C TYR A 76 4.25 -4.09 4.60
N ASN A 77 3.44 -4.96 4.01
CA ASN A 77 2.35 -4.66 3.10
C ASN A 77 1.51 -3.43 3.43
N MET A 78 0.98 -3.27 4.64
CA MET A 78 0.10 -2.15 4.97
C MET A 78 0.86 -0.82 4.98
N GLY A 79 2.00 -0.75 5.67
CA GLY A 79 2.84 0.45 5.70
C GLY A 79 3.32 0.87 4.31
N ASN A 80 3.83 -0.11 3.52
CA ASN A 80 4.29 0.12 2.15
C ASN A 80 3.14 0.58 1.24
N SER A 81 2.02 -0.15 1.24
CA SER A 81 0.93 0.09 0.29
C SER A 81 0.20 1.40 0.58
N LEU A 82 -0.02 1.74 1.86
CA LEU A 82 -0.57 3.04 2.25
C LEU A 82 0.39 4.18 1.83
N LEU A 83 1.67 4.09 2.20
CA LEU A 83 2.64 5.14 1.85
C LEU A 83 2.67 5.42 0.34
N LEU A 84 2.78 4.37 -0.49
CA LEU A 84 2.86 4.51 -1.94
C LEU A 84 1.58 5.04 -2.57
N ILE A 85 0.40 4.59 -2.13
CA ILE A 85 -0.84 5.05 -2.75
C ILE A 85 -1.14 6.51 -2.40
N GLY A 86 -0.85 6.90 -1.16
CA GLY A 86 -1.04 8.26 -0.69
C GLY A 86 -0.11 9.22 -1.43
N ALA A 87 1.14 8.79 -1.63
CA ALA A 87 2.10 9.47 -2.48
C ALA A 87 1.63 9.56 -3.94
N LEU A 88 1.09 8.49 -4.52
CA LEU A 88 0.61 8.49 -5.91
C LEU A 88 -0.58 9.43 -6.13
N LEU A 89 -1.51 9.50 -5.17
CA LEU A 89 -2.77 10.21 -5.32
C LEU A 89 -2.75 11.67 -4.83
N GLY A 90 -1.63 12.15 -4.30
CA GLY A 90 -1.50 13.54 -3.86
C GLY A 90 -2.09 13.79 -2.47
N MET A 91 -2.10 12.78 -1.60
CA MET A 91 -2.70 12.87 -0.26
C MET A 91 -1.71 13.36 0.79
N ASP A 92 -2.20 13.78 1.96
CA ASP A 92 -1.36 13.98 3.15
C ASP A 92 -1.24 12.64 3.90
N THR A 93 -0.10 11.99 3.72
CA THR A 93 0.13 10.59 4.12
C THR A 93 1.25 10.51 5.14
N ARG A 94 1.00 9.83 6.25
CA ARG A 94 1.94 9.82 7.36
C ARG A 94 2.11 8.43 7.96
N ILE A 95 3.33 8.12 8.37
CA ILE A 95 3.70 6.92 9.11
C ILE A 95 4.21 7.35 10.48
N GLY A 96 3.55 6.89 11.53
CA GLY A 96 4.01 6.98 12.91
C GLY A 96 4.50 5.61 13.39
N ALA A 97 5.81 5.41 13.39
CA ALA A 97 6.41 4.12 13.74
C ALA A 97 7.82 4.35 14.33
N PRO A 98 8.30 3.47 15.23
CA PRO A 98 9.73 3.45 15.57
C PRO A 98 10.57 3.32 14.29
N LYS A 99 11.69 4.03 14.19
CA LYS A 99 12.53 4.04 12.96
C LYS A 99 12.94 2.64 12.48
N ALA A 100 13.16 1.70 13.40
CA ALA A 100 13.49 0.31 13.07
C ALA A 100 12.34 -0.46 12.39
N LEU A 101 11.12 0.10 12.42
CA LEU A 101 9.89 -0.45 11.84
C LEU A 101 9.36 0.39 10.67
N TRP A 102 10.18 1.26 10.09
CA TRP A 102 9.80 2.02 8.90
C TRP A 102 9.80 1.15 7.64
N PRO A 103 9.09 1.57 6.57
CA PRO A 103 9.30 1.02 5.23
C PRO A 103 10.78 1.03 4.85
N SER A 104 11.18 0.14 3.96
CA SER A 104 12.55 0.17 3.43
C SER A 104 12.85 1.48 2.70
N GLU A 105 14.12 1.90 2.70
CA GLU A 105 14.56 3.13 2.01
C GLU A 105 14.12 3.18 0.54
N ASN A 106 14.14 2.05 -0.16
CA ASN A 106 13.66 1.98 -1.55
C ASN A 106 12.17 2.37 -1.67
N ILE A 107 11.32 1.89 -0.75
CA ILE A 107 9.89 2.26 -0.74
C ILE A 107 9.71 3.75 -0.40
N ILE A 108 10.51 4.26 0.53
CA ILE A 108 10.50 5.69 0.92
C ILE A 108 10.91 6.57 -0.27
N GLU A 109 12.00 6.24 -0.96
CA GLU A 109 12.47 6.94 -2.16
C GLU A 109 11.41 6.92 -3.28
N GLN A 110 10.81 5.75 -3.54
CA GLN A 110 9.71 5.64 -4.50
C GLN A 110 8.53 6.53 -4.11
N ALA A 111 8.12 6.53 -2.84
CA ALA A 111 7.05 7.38 -2.35
C ALA A 111 7.38 8.86 -2.55
N HIS A 112 8.60 9.31 -2.25
CA HIS A 112 9.01 10.67 -2.50
C HIS A 112 8.96 11.04 -4.00
N SER A 113 9.44 10.16 -4.88
CA SER A 113 9.36 10.40 -6.34
C SER A 113 7.93 10.50 -6.87
N LEU A 114 7.00 9.73 -6.29
CA LEU A 114 5.58 9.84 -6.60
C LEU A 114 4.98 11.14 -6.05
N ALA A 115 5.34 11.50 -4.83
CA ALA A 115 4.88 12.73 -4.16
C ALA A 115 5.30 14.01 -4.91
N GLU A 116 6.52 14.03 -5.47
CA GLU A 116 6.99 15.14 -6.32
C GLU A 116 6.07 15.39 -7.53
N LYS A 117 5.48 14.33 -8.10
CA LYS A 117 4.60 14.42 -9.27
C LYS A 117 3.16 14.73 -8.90
N SER A 118 2.70 14.24 -7.76
CA SER A 118 1.30 14.33 -7.33
C SER A 118 1.01 15.54 -6.43
N GLY A 119 2.03 16.11 -5.79
CA GLY A 119 1.89 17.12 -4.74
C GLY A 119 1.55 16.54 -3.35
N ALA A 120 1.70 15.23 -3.14
CA ALA A 120 1.47 14.60 -1.84
C ALA A 120 2.40 15.17 -0.76
N ARG A 121 1.93 15.18 0.49
CA ARG A 121 2.76 15.49 1.65
C ARG A 121 3.03 14.20 2.41
N LEU A 122 4.31 13.86 2.57
CA LEU A 122 4.74 12.67 3.29
C LEU A 122 5.38 13.05 4.61
N LEU A 123 5.00 12.37 5.69
CA LEU A 123 5.66 12.47 7.00
C LEU A 123 5.96 11.07 7.54
N LEU A 124 7.22 10.77 7.79
CA LEU A 124 7.63 9.60 8.57
C LEU A 124 8.23 10.10 9.88
N THR A 125 7.68 9.67 11.00
CA THR A 125 8.11 10.11 12.34
C THR A 125 8.00 8.98 13.35
N ASP A 126 8.86 9.01 14.36
CA ASP A 126 8.77 8.14 15.55
C ASP A 126 7.99 8.80 16.71
N ASN A 127 7.44 10.00 16.48
CA ASN A 127 6.56 10.69 17.41
C ASN A 127 5.06 10.44 17.04
N PRO A 128 4.33 9.62 17.81
CA PRO A 128 2.95 9.30 17.48
C PRO A 128 2.01 10.50 17.59
N GLN A 129 2.28 11.46 18.49
CA GLN A 129 1.46 12.69 18.60
C GLN A 129 1.66 13.60 17.40
N GLU A 130 2.87 13.64 16.83
CA GLU A 130 3.14 14.37 15.59
C GLU A 130 2.43 13.73 14.40
N ALA A 131 2.53 12.40 14.26
CA ALA A 131 1.91 11.66 13.17
C ALA A 131 0.40 11.95 13.08
N VAL A 132 -0.34 11.75 14.18
CA VAL A 132 -1.82 11.83 14.17
C VAL A 132 -2.39 13.24 14.13
N ARG A 133 -1.58 14.29 14.38
CA ARG A 133 -2.07 15.66 14.59
C ARG A 133 -2.78 16.20 13.34
N GLY A 134 -4.09 16.39 13.42
CA GLY A 134 -4.88 16.96 12.31
C GLY A 134 -5.07 16.01 11.14
N THR A 135 -4.98 14.70 11.39
CA THR A 135 -5.37 13.67 10.41
C THR A 135 -6.89 13.50 10.42
N ASP A 136 -7.47 13.15 9.27
CA ASP A 136 -8.87 12.77 9.14
C ASP A 136 -9.09 11.30 9.54
N PHE A 137 -8.11 10.43 9.24
CA PHE A 137 -8.17 9.00 9.53
C PHE A 137 -6.88 8.49 10.19
N ILE A 138 -7.05 7.57 11.15
CA ILE A 138 -5.96 6.84 11.79
C ILE A 138 -6.13 5.36 11.47
N HIS A 139 -5.14 4.81 10.78
CA HIS A 139 -4.99 3.41 10.44
C HIS A 139 -4.00 2.74 11.41
N THR A 140 -4.22 1.47 11.68
CA THR A 140 -3.28 0.57 12.35
C THR A 140 -3.56 -0.84 11.87
N ASP A 141 -2.70 -1.79 12.25
CA ASP A 141 -2.91 -3.22 12.00
C ASP A 141 -2.46 -4.01 13.24
N VAL A 142 -2.40 -5.34 13.19
CA VAL A 142 -1.80 -6.17 14.23
C VAL A 142 -0.26 -6.15 14.12
N TRP A 143 0.45 -6.07 15.24
CA TRP A 143 1.92 -6.00 15.35
C TRP A 143 2.45 -6.91 16.46
#